data_AF-A0A8K1CP78-F1
#
_entry.id   AF-A0A8K1CP78-F1
#
_cell.length_a   1.000
_cell.length_b   1.000
_cell.length_c   1.000
_cell.angle_alpha   90.00
_cell.angle_beta   90.00
_cell.angle_gamma   90.00
#
_symmetry.space_group_name_H-M   'P 1'
#
loop_
_entity.id
_entity.type
_entity.pdbx_description
1 polymer ?
#
loop_
_entity_poly.entity_id
_entity_poly.type
_entity_poly.pdbx_seq_one_letter_code
_entity_poly.pdbx_strand_id
1 'polypeptide(L)'
;MKLFVVQSAAVLSVWLSLHVDVVEAQANVDCVVSAWGNYAPCDESTMKQTRTRTITKQPKGKGKACPVLAESIKCKPISCVVGAWSTYSTCDSKGMKSRTREVTQKAKYGGAACPALSENIKCKPVNCVVSKWSAWSECDLDTGKKVSTRTILVKPVDGGAACPELEQEGFCPKVDCKLSEFDEWTECDIETGLKTRERTILTAPKYAGAECEALVEEAYCPKDDCEVSDWTEWSQCDHSIGKKTRTRSIIKPNKYGGTKCGDLIETPDCDPVECVVGEWSNWTSCDLNDGSMHRTRPVEVEPLYGAPDCPSLKDVRYCIKQDCEVNPWSPWSACNKATGNKTRRRTPKIHALFGGSECGALTEEVSCDAVDCELSGWGEWSGCDPSTYQRQRTRRILTHPFNGGKICEGLIEKASCKVDCVLSEWSMWSGCDYSAGKKSRTREVLVHPESGGAACDGTTESVTCDPEDCKVSDWSEWSGCSAKTSLRAHFRDVLSYPLYGGEECPVTYEEEACDPYADPEKAVLADGAS
;
A
#
# COMPACT_ATOMS: atom_id res chain seq x y z
N MET A 1 25.65 -113.95 79.32
CA MET A 1 26.27 -115.29 79.45
C MET A 1 26.87 -115.44 80.85
N LYS A 2 27.13 -116.70 81.29
CA LYS A 2 27.93 -117.24 82.43
C LYS A 2 28.58 -116.24 83.42
N LEU A 3 28.41 -116.33 84.77
CA LEU A 3 28.91 -117.33 85.78
C LEU A 3 30.46 -117.22 86.02
N PHE A 4 31.09 -117.38 87.20
CA PHE A 4 30.84 -117.98 88.56
C PHE A 4 31.27 -117.00 89.73
N VAL A 5 31.25 -117.19 91.08
CA VAL A 5 31.44 -118.26 92.13
C VAL A 5 32.94 -118.63 92.39
N VAL A 6 33.54 -118.59 93.62
CA VAL A 6 33.58 -119.65 94.70
C VAL A 6 33.55 -119.15 96.20
N GLN A 7 34.52 -119.49 97.10
CA GLN A 7 34.36 -119.62 98.59
C GLN A 7 35.64 -119.50 99.50
N SER A 8 35.45 -119.22 100.81
CA SER A 8 36.07 -119.74 102.10
C SER A 8 37.62 -119.93 102.30
N ALA A 9 38.25 -120.48 103.38
CA ALA A 9 37.84 -121.19 104.63
C ALA A 9 38.91 -121.25 105.81
N ALA A 10 38.47 -121.57 107.05
CA ALA A 10 39.20 -122.19 108.22
C ALA A 10 40.35 -121.39 108.95
N VAL A 11 40.98 -121.77 110.11
CA VAL A 11 41.19 -123.03 110.91
C VAL A 11 41.23 -122.78 112.47
N LEU A 12 41.33 -123.85 113.31
CA LEU A 12 41.22 -124.00 114.80
C LEU A 12 42.48 -123.69 115.68
N SER A 13 42.33 -123.68 117.03
CA SER A 13 43.11 -124.52 118.01
C SER A 13 42.56 -124.50 119.48
N VAL A 14 43.03 -125.39 120.39
CA VAL A 14 42.41 -125.80 121.70
C VAL A 14 43.46 -126.17 122.79
N TRP A 15 43.11 -126.23 124.11
CA TRP A 15 43.51 -127.18 125.21
C TRP A 15 42.78 -126.74 126.53
N LEU A 16 42.10 -127.55 127.38
CA LEU A 16 42.45 -128.65 128.34
C LEU A 16 43.31 -128.19 129.57
N SER A 17 43.14 -128.62 130.83
CA SER A 17 42.44 -129.76 131.52
C SER A 17 42.06 -129.39 133.00
N LEU A 18 41.62 -130.26 133.93
CA LEU A 18 40.49 -131.24 134.04
C LEU A 18 40.47 -131.87 135.48
N HIS A 19 39.40 -131.74 136.29
CA HIS A 19 39.23 -132.28 137.68
C HIS A 19 37.72 -132.27 138.13
N VAL A 20 37.24 -132.88 139.24
CA VAL A 20 37.43 -134.22 139.89
C VAL A 20 36.35 -134.46 141.00
N ASP A 21 36.21 -135.70 141.51
CA ASP A 21 35.57 -136.27 142.75
C ASP A 21 34.81 -135.39 143.79
N VAL A 22 33.66 -135.77 144.39
CA VAL A 22 32.66 -136.86 144.13
C VAL A 22 31.21 -136.34 144.36
N VAL A 23 30.43 -136.36 143.27
CA VAL A 23 28.98 -136.66 143.12
C VAL A 23 27.92 -136.18 144.15
N GLU A 24 27.11 -135.18 143.76
CA GLU A 24 25.66 -135.28 143.45
C GLU A 24 25.22 -134.08 142.54
N ALA A 25 24.01 -134.05 141.95
CA ALA A 25 23.75 -133.33 140.66
C ALA A 25 22.97 -131.98 140.71
N GLN A 26 23.18 -131.08 139.72
CA GLN A 26 22.59 -129.71 139.62
C GLN A 26 22.44 -129.14 138.16
N ALA A 27 21.88 -127.92 137.96
CA ALA A 27 21.37 -127.37 136.67
C ALA A 27 21.82 -125.92 136.25
N ASN A 28 21.45 -125.42 135.04
CA ASN A 28 22.01 -124.23 134.32
C ASN A 28 21.01 -123.07 133.99
N VAL A 29 21.49 -121.84 133.68
CA VAL A 29 20.65 -120.63 133.36
C VAL A 29 21.27 -119.60 132.35
N ASP A 30 20.47 -119.10 131.39
CA ASP A 30 20.83 -118.12 130.31
C ASP A 30 20.73 -116.60 130.67
N CYS A 31 21.40 -115.73 129.88
CA CYS A 31 21.29 -114.25 129.93
C CYS A 31 19.98 -113.70 129.32
N VAL A 32 19.50 -112.55 129.83
CA VAL A 32 18.37 -111.77 129.26
C VAL A 32 18.73 -110.27 129.17
N VAL A 33 18.20 -109.58 128.15
CA VAL A 33 18.39 -108.13 127.89
C VAL A 33 17.05 -107.39 127.81
N SER A 34 17.07 -106.07 127.94
CA SER A 34 15.91 -105.19 127.76
C SER A 34 15.58 -104.91 126.29
N ALA A 35 14.43 -104.28 126.06
CA ALA A 35 14.02 -103.77 124.76
C ALA A 35 14.89 -102.57 124.32
N TRP A 36 14.90 -102.29 123.02
CA TRP A 36 15.58 -101.12 122.45
C TRP A 36 14.80 -99.83 122.72
N GLY A 37 15.52 -98.76 123.05
CA GLY A 37 14.99 -97.39 123.04
C GLY A 37 14.66 -96.89 121.63
N ASN A 38 14.11 -95.69 121.55
CA ASN A 38 13.79 -95.05 120.27
C ASN A 38 15.04 -94.48 119.59
N TYR A 39 14.96 -94.34 118.26
CA TYR A 39 15.99 -93.68 117.45
C TYR A 39 15.98 -92.16 117.65
N ALA A 40 17.17 -91.56 117.78
CA ALA A 40 17.35 -90.10 117.77
C ALA A 40 16.92 -89.47 116.41
N PRO A 41 16.57 -88.16 116.36
CA PRO A 41 16.34 -87.45 115.10
C PRO A 41 17.57 -87.49 114.17
N CYS A 42 17.37 -87.20 112.88
CA CYS A 42 18.44 -87.26 111.88
C CYS A 42 19.49 -86.17 112.10
N ASP A 43 20.74 -86.58 112.23
CA ASP A 43 21.91 -85.70 112.15
C ASP A 43 22.18 -85.36 110.68
N GLU A 44 22.07 -84.08 110.29
CA GLU A 44 22.31 -83.62 108.91
C GLU A 44 23.78 -83.82 108.46
N SER A 45 24.73 -83.98 109.40
CA SER A 45 26.17 -84.14 109.11
C SER A 45 26.59 -85.59 108.89
N THR A 46 26.13 -86.53 109.73
CA THR A 46 26.45 -87.97 109.59
C THR A 46 25.37 -88.79 108.88
N MET A 47 24.20 -88.20 108.62
CA MET A 47 23.08 -88.77 107.88
C MET A 47 22.56 -90.09 108.46
N LYS A 48 22.58 -90.20 109.80
CA LYS A 48 22.20 -91.38 110.57
C LYS A 48 21.34 -91.06 111.80
N GLN A 49 20.75 -92.11 112.35
CA GLN A 49 19.98 -92.14 113.61
C GLN A 49 20.42 -93.35 114.44
N THR A 50 20.49 -93.22 115.78
CA THR A 50 21.04 -94.25 116.69
C THR A 50 20.12 -94.53 117.89
N ARG A 51 20.14 -95.77 118.42
CA ARG A 51 19.42 -96.23 119.63
C ARG A 51 20.23 -97.23 120.47
N THR A 52 19.82 -97.47 121.73
CA THR A 52 20.52 -98.34 122.71
C THR A 52 19.60 -99.23 123.57
N ARG A 53 20.18 -100.19 124.33
CA ARG A 53 19.50 -101.06 125.33
C ARG A 53 20.46 -101.55 126.44
N THR A 54 19.96 -102.36 127.39
CA THR A 54 20.67 -102.81 128.61
C THR A 54 20.49 -104.31 128.92
N ILE A 55 21.22 -104.85 129.92
CA ILE A 55 21.12 -106.25 130.38
C ILE A 55 20.16 -106.34 131.59
N THR A 56 19.34 -107.40 131.65
CA THR A 56 18.31 -107.59 132.70
C THR A 56 18.44 -108.89 133.49
N LYS A 57 19.15 -109.91 133.00
CA LYS A 57 19.51 -111.12 133.77
C LYS A 57 20.89 -111.62 133.37
N GLN A 58 21.76 -111.88 134.34
CA GLN A 58 23.10 -112.42 134.12
C GLN A 58 23.09 -113.95 133.99
N PRO A 59 23.93 -114.54 133.11
CA PRO A 59 24.01 -115.99 132.90
C PRO A 59 24.76 -116.71 134.03
N LYS A 60 24.50 -118.01 134.23
CA LYS A 60 25.25 -118.90 135.14
C LYS A 60 25.38 -120.33 134.59
N GLY A 61 26.52 -120.97 134.88
CA GLY A 61 26.85 -122.28 134.30
C GLY A 61 27.15 -122.17 132.81
N LYS A 62 26.70 -123.13 132.00
CA LYS A 62 26.89 -123.14 130.53
C LYS A 62 25.83 -122.32 129.76
N GLY A 63 25.29 -121.26 130.37
CA GLY A 63 24.29 -120.38 129.76
C GLY A 63 24.86 -119.40 128.73
N LYS A 64 24.01 -118.90 127.83
CA LYS A 64 24.35 -117.98 126.74
C LYS A 64 24.72 -116.56 127.23
N ALA A 65 25.70 -115.97 126.54
CA ALA A 65 26.14 -114.59 126.73
C ALA A 65 25.18 -113.55 126.09
N CYS A 66 25.35 -112.28 126.48
CA CYS A 66 24.41 -111.20 126.18
C CYS A 66 24.73 -110.48 124.85
N PRO A 67 23.72 -110.10 124.02
CA PRO A 67 23.92 -109.47 122.72
C PRO A 67 24.16 -107.94 122.77
N VAL A 68 24.52 -107.36 121.61
CA VAL A 68 24.88 -105.94 121.42
C VAL A 68 23.85 -104.93 121.93
N LEU A 69 24.34 -103.77 122.37
CA LEU A 69 23.60 -102.74 123.12
C LEU A 69 23.42 -101.40 122.40
N ALA A 70 23.94 -101.23 121.18
CA ALA A 70 23.78 -100.02 120.35
C ALA A 70 23.50 -100.39 118.87
N GLU A 71 22.69 -99.59 118.17
CA GLU A 71 22.31 -99.81 116.76
C GLU A 71 22.09 -98.47 116.04
N SER A 72 22.49 -98.36 114.76
CA SER A 72 22.38 -97.14 113.94
C SER A 72 21.89 -97.43 112.53
N ILE A 73 21.02 -96.57 112.00
CA ILE A 73 20.45 -96.63 110.63
C ILE A 73 20.69 -95.32 109.86
N LYS A 74 20.60 -95.34 108.52
CA LYS A 74 20.68 -94.15 107.66
C LYS A 74 19.34 -93.39 107.63
N CYS A 75 19.40 -92.07 107.50
CA CYS A 75 18.22 -91.24 107.28
C CYS A 75 17.59 -91.44 105.89
N LYS A 76 16.31 -91.09 105.74
CA LYS A 76 15.55 -91.18 104.49
C LYS A 76 15.71 -89.89 103.65
N PRO A 77 16.07 -89.98 102.35
CA PRO A 77 16.23 -88.81 101.48
C PRO A 77 14.89 -88.14 101.14
N ILE A 78 14.93 -86.83 100.82
CA ILE A 78 13.75 -86.00 100.53
C ILE A 78 13.93 -85.31 99.17
N SER A 79 13.17 -85.73 98.15
CA SER A 79 13.23 -85.16 96.80
C SER A 79 12.45 -83.85 96.67
N CYS A 80 12.71 -83.11 95.58
CA CYS A 80 11.94 -81.90 95.24
C CYS A 80 10.48 -82.24 94.87
N VAL A 81 9.55 -81.36 95.26
CA VAL A 81 8.14 -81.38 94.87
C VAL A 81 7.76 -80.05 94.22
N VAL A 82 6.92 -80.13 93.19
CA VAL A 82 6.39 -78.97 92.45
C VAL A 82 4.87 -78.91 92.58
N GLY A 83 4.31 -77.71 92.45
CA GLY A 83 2.87 -77.46 92.46
C GLY A 83 2.18 -77.88 91.17
N ALA A 84 0.87 -77.64 91.12
CA ALA A 84 0.05 -77.83 89.93
C ALA A 84 0.42 -76.84 88.81
N TRP A 85 0.09 -77.19 87.57
CA TRP A 85 0.19 -76.32 86.42
C TRP A 85 -0.91 -75.25 86.40
N SER A 86 -0.60 -74.05 85.93
CA SER A 86 -1.59 -73.03 85.60
C SER A 86 -2.53 -73.50 84.48
N THR A 87 -3.61 -72.74 84.28
CA THR A 87 -4.37 -72.79 83.02
C THR A 87 -3.48 -72.42 81.84
N TYR A 88 -3.88 -72.86 80.64
CA TYR A 88 -3.26 -72.43 79.39
C TYR A 88 -3.72 -71.03 79.00
N SER A 89 -2.83 -70.26 78.37
CA SER A 89 -3.18 -69.01 77.68
C SER A 89 -4.18 -69.22 76.53
N THR A 90 -4.72 -68.11 76.01
CA THR A 90 -5.24 -68.05 74.64
C THR A 90 -4.13 -68.39 73.64
N CYS A 91 -4.52 -68.73 72.41
CA CYS A 91 -3.58 -69.00 71.32
C CYS A 91 -2.97 -67.69 70.81
N ASP A 92 -1.64 -67.66 70.69
CA ASP A 92 -0.91 -66.53 70.10
C ASP A 92 -1.05 -66.51 68.55
N SER A 93 -0.50 -65.46 67.92
CA SER A 93 -0.48 -65.31 66.46
C SER A 93 0.38 -66.35 65.71
N LYS A 94 1.04 -67.27 66.44
CA LYS A 94 1.79 -68.41 65.91
C LYS A 94 1.06 -69.74 66.15
N GLY A 95 -0.14 -69.69 66.74
CA GLY A 95 -0.96 -70.85 67.06
C GLY A 95 -0.45 -71.67 68.23
N MET A 96 0.19 -71.04 69.22
CA MET A 96 0.72 -71.70 70.43
C MET A 96 0.02 -71.18 71.70
N LYS A 97 -0.08 -72.02 72.72
CA LYS A 97 -0.52 -71.64 74.08
C LYS A 97 0.36 -72.25 75.17
N SER A 98 0.54 -71.52 76.27
CA SER A 98 1.55 -71.79 77.30
C SER A 98 0.97 -71.90 78.72
N ARG A 99 1.68 -72.60 79.63
CA ARG A 99 1.39 -72.66 81.07
C ARG A 99 2.66 -72.89 81.92
N THR A 100 2.59 -72.61 83.23
CA THR A 100 3.73 -72.69 84.17
C THR A 100 3.36 -73.33 85.52
N ARG A 101 4.37 -73.68 86.35
CA ARG A 101 4.22 -74.16 87.74
C ARG A 101 5.44 -73.82 88.60
N GLU A 102 5.29 -73.90 89.92
CA GLU A 102 6.33 -73.52 90.90
C GLU A 102 6.84 -74.70 91.75
N VAL A 103 7.93 -74.49 92.49
CA VAL A 103 8.54 -75.47 93.42
C VAL A 103 7.96 -75.29 94.81
N THR A 104 7.26 -76.30 95.33
CA THR A 104 6.62 -76.27 96.65
C THR A 104 7.49 -76.87 97.76
N GLN A 105 8.43 -77.76 97.43
CA GLN A 105 9.39 -78.32 98.38
C GLN A 105 10.74 -78.53 97.70
N LYS A 106 11.82 -78.00 98.29
CA LYS A 106 13.20 -78.21 97.79
C LYS A 106 13.77 -79.52 98.31
N ALA A 107 14.64 -80.15 97.53
CA ALA A 107 15.29 -81.41 97.90
C ALA A 107 16.26 -81.23 99.09
N LYS A 108 16.34 -82.24 99.96
CA LYS A 108 17.30 -82.38 101.06
C LYS A 108 17.82 -83.81 101.15
N TYR A 109 18.96 -83.98 101.82
CA TYR A 109 19.56 -85.29 102.14
C TYR A 109 19.79 -86.21 100.92
N GLY A 110 20.15 -85.62 99.77
CA GLY A 110 20.43 -86.37 98.53
C GLY A 110 19.20 -86.77 97.71
N GLY A 111 18.03 -86.18 97.95
CA GLY A 111 16.86 -86.35 97.08
C GLY A 111 16.97 -85.69 95.70
N ALA A 112 16.08 -86.07 94.78
CA ALA A 112 16.14 -85.67 93.38
C ALA A 112 15.75 -84.21 93.11
N ALA A 113 16.32 -83.63 92.05
CA ALA A 113 16.05 -82.26 91.58
C ALA A 113 14.64 -82.09 90.97
N CYS A 114 14.23 -80.83 90.80
CA CYS A 114 12.89 -80.47 90.36
C CYS A 114 12.68 -80.66 88.84
N PRO A 115 11.51 -81.14 88.38
CA PRO A 115 11.18 -81.24 86.96
C PRO A 115 10.83 -79.88 86.33
N ALA A 116 10.73 -79.85 85.00
CA ALA A 116 10.46 -78.63 84.21
C ALA A 116 9.22 -77.84 84.67
N LEU A 117 9.31 -76.50 84.57
CA LEU A 117 8.37 -75.54 85.16
C LEU A 117 7.54 -74.74 84.14
N SER A 118 7.74 -74.93 82.84
CA SER A 118 6.97 -74.33 81.74
C SER A 118 6.62 -75.37 80.67
N GLU A 119 5.48 -75.18 79.98
CA GLU A 119 4.99 -76.08 78.93
C GLU A 119 4.23 -75.28 77.85
N ASN A 120 4.54 -75.54 76.58
CA ASN A 120 3.95 -74.87 75.40
C ASN A 120 3.36 -75.92 74.44
N ILE A 121 2.12 -75.75 73.98
CA ILE A 121 1.42 -76.69 73.08
C ILE A 121 0.78 -75.93 71.92
N LYS A 122 0.77 -76.54 70.72
CA LYS A 122 0.15 -75.99 69.50
C LYS A 122 -1.38 -76.13 69.53
N CYS A 123 -2.07 -75.07 69.12
CA CYS A 123 -3.52 -75.01 68.99
C CYS A 123 -4.03 -75.77 67.75
N LYS A 124 -5.34 -76.03 67.70
CA LYS A 124 -6.02 -76.67 66.57
C LYS A 124 -7.02 -75.67 65.96
N PRO A 125 -6.85 -75.24 64.69
CA PRO A 125 -7.78 -74.30 64.06
C PRO A 125 -9.16 -74.93 63.87
N VAL A 126 -10.21 -74.10 63.92
CA VAL A 126 -11.60 -74.50 63.61
C VAL A 126 -12.10 -73.66 62.45
N ASN A 127 -12.33 -74.32 61.32
CA ASN A 127 -12.82 -73.68 60.09
C ASN A 127 -14.29 -73.26 60.20
N CYS A 128 -14.71 -72.30 59.38
CA CYS A 128 -16.12 -71.95 59.27
C CYS A 128 -16.96 -73.13 58.74
N VAL A 129 -18.17 -73.30 59.28
CA VAL A 129 -19.18 -74.24 58.79
C VAL A 129 -20.47 -73.48 58.52
N VAL A 130 -21.06 -73.70 57.35
CA VAL A 130 -22.31 -73.06 56.88
C VAL A 130 -23.45 -74.06 56.75
N SER A 131 -24.68 -73.57 56.70
CA SER A 131 -25.88 -74.39 56.49
C SER A 131 -25.94 -74.95 55.05
N LYS A 132 -26.89 -75.86 54.83
CA LYS A 132 -27.42 -76.09 53.48
C LYS A 132 -28.04 -74.79 52.94
N TRP A 133 -28.06 -74.66 51.63
CA TRP A 133 -28.81 -73.63 50.91
C TRP A 133 -30.30 -73.66 51.27
N SER A 134 -30.93 -72.48 51.31
CA SER A 134 -32.38 -72.32 51.40
C SER A 134 -33.08 -72.87 50.16
N ALA A 135 -34.40 -73.00 50.23
CA ALA A 135 -35.20 -72.97 49.00
C ALA A 135 -34.89 -71.69 48.21
N TRP A 136 -35.00 -71.76 46.88
CA TRP A 136 -34.93 -70.57 46.03
C TRP A 136 -36.09 -69.63 46.34
N SER A 137 -35.87 -68.33 46.20
CA SER A 137 -36.93 -67.33 46.15
C SER A 137 -37.89 -67.58 44.99
N GLU A 138 -39.01 -66.88 45.00
CA GLU A 138 -39.80 -66.67 43.78
C GLU A 138 -38.94 -65.97 42.71
N CYS A 139 -39.33 -66.13 41.43
CA CYS A 139 -38.67 -65.47 40.31
C CYS A 139 -39.08 -64.00 40.25
N ASP A 140 -38.10 -63.10 40.33
CA ASP A 140 -38.27 -61.69 40.01
C ASP A 140 -38.79 -61.53 38.58
N LEU A 141 -39.90 -60.81 38.42
CA LEU A 141 -40.67 -60.79 37.16
C LEU A 141 -39.92 -60.07 36.03
N ASP A 142 -39.17 -59.02 36.36
CA ASP A 142 -38.52 -58.14 35.39
C ASP A 142 -37.15 -58.67 34.99
N THR A 143 -36.32 -59.06 35.98
CA THR A 143 -34.94 -59.55 35.75
C THR A 143 -34.84 -61.06 35.51
N GLY A 144 -35.87 -61.83 35.89
CA GLY A 144 -35.86 -63.29 35.81
C GLY A 144 -34.94 -63.99 36.81
N LYS A 145 -34.42 -63.27 37.82
CA LYS A 145 -33.55 -63.82 38.86
C LYS A 145 -34.33 -64.51 39.97
N LYS A 146 -33.68 -65.45 40.65
CA LYS A 146 -34.06 -66.02 41.94
C LYS A 146 -32.81 -66.23 42.78
N VAL A 147 -32.95 -66.12 44.10
CA VAL A 147 -31.82 -66.13 45.04
C VAL A 147 -31.98 -67.27 46.04
N SER A 148 -30.87 -67.85 46.48
CA SER A 148 -30.82 -68.83 47.58
C SER A 148 -29.68 -68.46 48.54
N THR A 149 -29.92 -68.57 49.84
CA THR A 149 -28.99 -68.12 50.89
C THR A 149 -28.66 -69.24 51.88
N ARG A 150 -27.55 -69.09 52.61
CA ARG A 150 -27.14 -70.00 53.69
C ARG A 150 -26.49 -69.24 54.84
N THR A 151 -26.64 -69.75 56.06
CA THR A 151 -26.16 -69.08 57.28
C THR A 151 -24.90 -69.74 57.84
N ILE A 152 -24.14 -68.98 58.63
CA ILE A 152 -22.95 -69.51 59.34
C ILE A 152 -23.42 -70.25 60.59
N LEU A 153 -23.13 -71.55 60.65
CA LEU A 153 -23.41 -72.42 61.80
C LEU A 153 -22.26 -72.44 62.82
N VAL A 154 -21.02 -72.36 62.34
CA VAL A 154 -19.79 -72.28 63.16
C VAL A 154 -18.92 -71.18 62.60
N LYS A 155 -18.60 -70.17 63.43
CA LYS A 155 -17.66 -69.10 63.08
C LYS A 155 -16.21 -69.62 63.18
N PRO A 156 -15.30 -69.21 62.29
CA PRO A 156 -13.92 -69.66 62.33
C PRO A 156 -13.17 -69.07 63.54
N VAL A 157 -12.34 -69.89 64.20
CA VAL A 157 -11.49 -69.50 65.34
C VAL A 157 -10.11 -70.17 65.26
N ASP A 158 -9.15 -69.68 66.04
CA ASP A 158 -7.76 -70.17 66.13
C ASP A 158 -7.05 -70.30 64.76
N GLY A 159 -7.37 -69.40 63.83
CA GLY A 159 -6.78 -69.37 62.48
C GLY A 159 -7.45 -70.28 61.44
N GLY A 160 -8.65 -70.77 61.71
CA GLY A 160 -9.44 -71.55 60.73
C GLY A 160 -9.91 -70.75 59.51
N ALA A 161 -10.20 -71.48 58.43
CA ALA A 161 -10.59 -70.92 57.14
C ALA A 161 -11.89 -70.10 57.19
N ALA A 162 -11.92 -69.01 56.42
CA ALA A 162 -13.08 -68.14 56.27
C ALA A 162 -14.30 -68.87 55.69
N CYS A 163 -15.48 -68.28 55.88
CA CYS A 163 -16.74 -68.84 55.37
C CYS A 163 -16.81 -68.74 53.84
N PRO A 164 -17.31 -69.77 53.15
CA PRO A 164 -17.63 -69.66 51.73
C PRO A 164 -18.84 -68.75 51.53
N GLU A 165 -19.05 -68.31 50.29
CA GLU A 165 -20.12 -67.39 49.87
C GLU A 165 -21.50 -67.78 50.42
N LEU A 166 -22.26 -66.80 50.92
CA LEU A 166 -23.49 -67.04 51.69
C LEU A 166 -24.79 -66.87 50.87
N GLU A 167 -24.65 -66.48 49.60
CA GLU A 167 -25.73 -66.24 48.66
C GLU A 167 -25.36 -66.84 47.30
N GLN A 168 -26.35 -67.22 46.50
CA GLN A 168 -26.15 -67.63 45.10
C GLN A 168 -27.36 -67.21 44.26
N GLU A 169 -27.10 -66.73 43.04
CA GLU A 169 -28.14 -66.41 42.06
C GLU A 169 -28.46 -67.62 41.17
N GLY A 170 -29.68 -67.66 40.66
CA GLY A 170 -30.11 -68.51 39.56
C GLY A 170 -31.11 -67.78 38.69
N PHE A 171 -31.33 -68.28 37.48
CA PHE A 171 -32.26 -67.70 36.52
C PHE A 171 -33.51 -68.56 36.34
N CYS A 172 -34.60 -67.94 35.90
CA CYS A 172 -35.84 -68.58 35.51
C CYS A 172 -35.95 -68.62 33.97
N PRO A 173 -36.65 -69.61 33.37
CA PRO A 173 -36.79 -69.68 31.92
C PRO A 173 -37.47 -68.43 31.38
N LYS A 174 -36.83 -67.75 30.41
CA LYS A 174 -37.38 -66.55 29.78
C LYS A 174 -38.71 -66.86 29.09
N VAL A 175 -39.64 -65.91 29.13
CA VAL A 175 -40.85 -65.93 28.32
C VAL A 175 -40.81 -64.68 27.45
N ASP A 176 -40.51 -64.86 26.17
CA ASP A 176 -40.49 -63.78 25.19
C ASP A 176 -41.91 -63.38 24.77
N CYS A 177 -42.09 -62.13 24.33
CA CYS A 177 -43.38 -61.67 23.84
C CYS A 177 -43.86 -62.50 22.63
N LYS A 178 -45.16 -62.81 22.59
CA LYS A 178 -45.82 -63.39 21.41
C LYS A 178 -46.99 -62.52 21.00
N LEU A 179 -47.03 -62.19 19.72
CA LEU A 179 -48.07 -61.39 19.09
C LEU A 179 -48.98 -62.29 18.24
N SER A 180 -50.17 -61.81 17.91
CA SER A 180 -50.97 -62.38 16.83
C SER A 180 -50.34 -62.07 15.48
N GLU A 181 -50.85 -62.73 14.43
CA GLU A 181 -50.76 -62.15 13.09
C GLU A 181 -51.42 -60.76 13.07
N PHE A 182 -51.05 -59.94 12.10
CA PHE A 182 -51.77 -58.70 11.83
C PHE A 182 -53.14 -58.98 11.19
N ASP A 183 -54.14 -58.21 11.61
CA ASP A 183 -55.44 -58.15 10.95
C ASP A 183 -55.34 -57.54 9.54
N GLU A 184 -56.46 -57.54 8.82
CA GLU A 184 -56.56 -56.93 7.50
C GLU A 184 -56.28 -55.42 7.53
N TRP A 185 -55.78 -54.89 6.41
CA TRP A 185 -55.56 -53.45 6.25
C TRP A 185 -56.88 -52.67 6.28
N THR A 186 -56.88 -51.51 6.95
CA THR A 186 -57.96 -50.53 6.80
C THR A 186 -58.11 -50.06 5.35
N GLU A 187 -59.27 -49.50 5.02
CA GLU A 187 -59.39 -48.67 3.82
C GLU A 187 -58.38 -47.51 3.83
N CYS A 188 -57.98 -47.05 2.65
CA CYS A 188 -57.08 -45.91 2.47
C CYS A 188 -57.79 -44.61 2.83
N ASP A 189 -57.24 -43.81 3.74
CA ASP A 189 -57.69 -42.44 3.97
C ASP A 189 -57.60 -41.62 2.67
N ILE A 190 -58.69 -40.92 2.31
CA ILE A 190 -58.86 -40.34 0.98
C ILE A 190 -57.96 -39.10 0.78
N GLU A 191 -57.66 -38.33 1.84
CA GLU A 191 -56.83 -37.12 1.74
C GLU A 191 -55.33 -37.44 1.83
N THR A 192 -54.91 -38.32 2.76
CA THR A 192 -53.50 -38.60 3.06
C THR A 192 -52.95 -39.86 2.38
N GLY A 193 -53.81 -40.83 2.04
CA GLY A 193 -53.41 -42.12 1.50
C GLY A 193 -52.94 -43.12 2.54
N LEU A 194 -52.97 -42.78 3.83
CA LEU A 194 -52.59 -43.67 4.93
C LEU A 194 -53.60 -44.84 5.06
N LYS A 195 -53.08 -46.03 5.33
CA LYS A 195 -53.82 -47.17 5.84
C LYS A 195 -53.02 -47.84 6.95
N THR A 196 -53.70 -48.49 7.89
CA THR A 196 -53.07 -49.15 9.03
C THR A 196 -53.55 -50.59 9.17
N ARG A 197 -52.88 -51.37 10.02
CA ARG A 197 -53.38 -52.64 10.57
C ARG A 197 -52.78 -52.88 11.96
N GLU A 198 -53.49 -53.63 12.78
CA GLU A 198 -53.09 -53.91 14.16
C GLU A 198 -52.90 -55.41 14.44
N ARG A 199 -52.16 -55.72 15.52
CA ARG A 199 -51.98 -57.06 16.09
C ARG A 199 -51.95 -56.99 17.61
N THR A 200 -52.37 -58.06 18.28
CA THR A 200 -52.54 -58.11 19.73
C THR A 200 -51.45 -58.92 20.43
N ILE A 201 -51.24 -58.67 21.73
CA ILE A 201 -50.29 -59.43 22.55
C ILE A 201 -50.97 -60.73 23.04
N LEU A 202 -50.58 -61.86 22.47
CA LEU A 202 -51.03 -63.20 22.89
C LEU A 202 -50.25 -63.73 24.10
N THR A 203 -49.03 -63.25 24.33
CA THR A 203 -48.24 -63.56 25.54
C THR A 203 -47.35 -62.36 25.86
N ALA A 204 -47.57 -61.72 27.00
CA ALA A 204 -46.68 -60.67 27.51
C ALA A 204 -45.36 -61.26 28.02
N PRO A 205 -44.22 -60.56 27.83
CA PRO A 205 -42.91 -61.07 28.24
C PRO A 205 -42.77 -61.18 29.76
N LYS A 206 -41.94 -62.12 30.22
CA LYS A 206 -41.60 -62.33 31.63
C LYS A 206 -40.16 -62.81 31.78
N TYR A 207 -39.57 -62.54 32.94
CA TYR A 207 -38.25 -63.03 33.35
C TYR A 207 -37.14 -62.55 32.39
N ALA A 208 -37.13 -61.25 32.07
CA ALA A 208 -36.27 -60.62 31.06
C ALA A 208 -36.34 -61.24 29.65
N GLY A 209 -37.49 -61.79 29.25
CA GLY A 209 -37.76 -62.16 27.85
C GLY A 209 -37.83 -60.96 26.91
N ALA A 210 -37.77 -61.20 25.60
CA ALA A 210 -37.78 -60.16 24.58
C ALA A 210 -39.08 -59.33 24.59
N GLU A 211 -38.93 -58.01 24.48
CA GLU A 211 -40.05 -57.07 24.39
C GLU A 211 -40.88 -57.28 23.12
N CYS A 212 -42.11 -56.76 23.13
CA CYS A 212 -43.02 -56.86 21.99
C CYS A 212 -42.59 -55.92 20.86
N GLU A 213 -42.57 -56.42 19.63
CA GLU A 213 -42.52 -55.60 18.43
C GLU A 213 -43.75 -54.66 18.32
N ALA A 214 -43.70 -53.71 17.38
CA ALA A 214 -44.81 -52.78 17.11
C ALA A 214 -46.14 -53.50 16.87
N LEU A 215 -47.19 -53.03 17.56
CA LEU A 215 -48.56 -53.58 17.49
C LEU A 215 -49.37 -52.98 16.32
N VAL A 216 -48.91 -51.88 15.73
CA VAL A 216 -49.54 -51.22 14.58
C VAL A 216 -48.51 -51.12 13.46
N GLU A 217 -48.94 -51.37 12.22
CA GLU A 217 -48.16 -51.15 11.02
C GLU A 217 -48.87 -50.10 10.14
N GLU A 218 -48.09 -49.18 9.57
CA GLU A 218 -48.57 -48.10 8.71
C GLU A 218 -48.06 -48.30 7.28
N ALA A 219 -48.92 -48.07 6.29
CA ALA A 219 -48.55 -48.08 4.88
C ALA A 219 -49.34 -47.03 4.08
N TYR A 220 -48.83 -46.67 2.91
CA TYR A 220 -49.49 -45.72 2.02
C TYR A 220 -50.01 -46.39 0.76
N CYS A 221 -51.20 -45.97 0.35
CA CYS A 221 -51.79 -46.35 -0.94
C CYS A 221 -51.15 -45.54 -2.08
N PRO A 222 -51.15 -46.04 -3.33
CA PRO A 222 -50.59 -45.31 -4.47
C PRO A 222 -51.25 -43.93 -4.63
N LYS A 223 -50.42 -42.90 -4.83
CA LYS A 223 -50.91 -41.53 -5.01
C LYS A 223 -51.64 -41.39 -6.34
N ASP A 224 -52.85 -40.84 -6.30
CA ASP A 224 -53.59 -40.40 -7.49
C ASP A 224 -53.44 -38.88 -7.60
N ASP A 225 -52.59 -38.40 -8.51
CA ASP A 225 -52.51 -36.97 -8.84
C ASP A 225 -53.77 -36.51 -9.58
N CYS A 226 -54.05 -35.20 -9.55
CA CYS A 226 -55.17 -34.61 -10.27
C CYS A 226 -54.90 -34.53 -11.78
N GLU A 227 -55.86 -34.98 -12.58
CA GLU A 227 -55.85 -34.84 -14.04
C GLU A 227 -56.92 -33.81 -14.44
N VAL A 228 -56.55 -32.84 -15.27
CA VAL A 228 -57.41 -31.75 -15.77
C VAL A 228 -57.53 -31.82 -17.28
N SER A 229 -58.58 -31.23 -17.84
CA SER A 229 -58.73 -31.12 -19.29
C SER A 229 -57.68 -30.21 -19.91
N ASP A 230 -57.53 -30.33 -21.23
CA ASP A 230 -57.01 -29.24 -22.04
C ASP A 230 -57.80 -27.95 -21.77
N TRP A 231 -57.13 -26.81 -21.96
CA TRP A 231 -57.78 -25.51 -21.86
C TRP A 231 -58.78 -25.31 -23.01
N THR A 232 -59.85 -24.56 -22.76
CA THR A 232 -60.66 -23.97 -23.83
C THR A 232 -59.81 -23.05 -24.70
N GLU A 233 -60.30 -22.77 -25.90
CA GLU A 233 -59.90 -21.57 -26.63
C GLU A 233 -60.05 -20.31 -25.76
N TRP A 234 -59.25 -19.29 -26.08
CA TRP A 234 -59.35 -17.98 -25.44
C TRP A 234 -60.69 -17.31 -25.76
N SER A 235 -61.26 -16.63 -24.77
CA SER A 235 -62.32 -15.66 -25.02
C SER A 235 -61.84 -14.57 -25.98
N GLN A 236 -62.79 -13.90 -26.64
CA GLN A 236 -62.51 -12.57 -27.18
C GLN A 236 -62.01 -11.65 -26.06
N CYS A 237 -61.21 -10.65 -26.41
CA CYS A 237 -60.71 -9.69 -25.44
C CYS A 237 -61.87 -8.85 -24.86
N ASP A 238 -61.95 -8.75 -23.53
CA ASP A 238 -62.81 -7.75 -22.91
C ASP A 238 -62.16 -6.36 -23.06
N HIS A 239 -62.71 -5.53 -23.95
CA HIS A 239 -62.23 -4.17 -24.21
C HIS A 239 -62.30 -3.24 -22.98
N SER A 240 -63.12 -3.55 -21.97
CA SER A 240 -63.28 -2.75 -20.76
C SER A 240 -62.30 -3.12 -19.63
N ILE A 241 -61.81 -4.36 -19.63
CA ILE A 241 -60.87 -4.89 -18.63
C ILE A 241 -59.44 -5.06 -19.21
N GLY A 242 -59.32 -5.15 -20.54
CA GLY A 242 -58.05 -5.37 -21.24
C GLY A 242 -57.50 -6.80 -21.14
N LYS A 243 -58.37 -7.77 -20.83
CA LYS A 243 -57.99 -9.17 -20.54
C LYS A 243 -58.82 -10.18 -21.34
N LYS A 244 -58.22 -11.34 -21.60
CA LYS A 244 -58.84 -12.53 -22.22
C LYS A 244 -58.84 -13.67 -21.21
N THR A 245 -59.83 -14.56 -21.23
CA THR A 245 -59.95 -15.67 -20.26
C THR A 245 -60.10 -17.00 -20.99
N ARG A 246 -59.49 -18.06 -20.45
CA ARG A 246 -59.81 -19.46 -20.79
C ARG A 246 -59.98 -20.29 -19.53
N THR A 247 -60.65 -21.43 -19.64
CA THR A 247 -60.93 -22.33 -18.51
C THR A 247 -60.61 -23.77 -18.83
N ARG A 248 -60.51 -24.62 -17.80
CA ARG A 248 -60.40 -26.09 -17.92
C ARG A 248 -61.12 -26.76 -16.76
N SER A 249 -61.56 -28.00 -16.95
CA SER A 249 -62.25 -28.78 -15.92
C SER A 249 -61.32 -29.80 -15.28
N ILE A 250 -61.69 -30.30 -14.09
CA ILE A 250 -61.06 -31.47 -13.49
C ILE A 250 -61.67 -32.71 -14.17
N ILE A 251 -60.81 -33.57 -14.74
CA ILE A 251 -61.20 -34.89 -15.26
C ILE A 251 -61.19 -35.91 -14.12
N LYS A 252 -60.16 -35.85 -13.28
CA LYS A 252 -59.96 -36.75 -12.13
C LYS A 252 -59.42 -35.94 -10.94
N PRO A 253 -60.14 -35.83 -9.82
CA PRO A 253 -59.60 -35.19 -8.63
C PRO A 253 -58.52 -36.06 -8.00
N ASN A 254 -57.55 -35.42 -7.33
CA ASN A 254 -56.49 -36.13 -6.62
C ASN A 254 -57.03 -36.92 -5.41
N LYS A 255 -56.35 -38.03 -5.08
CA LYS A 255 -56.61 -38.85 -3.89
C LYS A 255 -55.30 -39.32 -3.27
N TYR A 256 -55.40 -39.82 -2.05
CA TYR A 256 -54.32 -40.55 -1.36
C TYR A 256 -53.02 -39.74 -1.24
N GLY A 257 -53.14 -38.44 -0.94
CA GLY A 257 -52.00 -37.52 -0.84
C GLY A 257 -51.36 -37.13 -2.18
N GLY A 258 -52.01 -37.39 -3.32
CA GLY A 258 -51.60 -36.90 -4.64
C GLY A 258 -51.74 -35.38 -4.79
N THR A 259 -51.05 -34.85 -5.80
CA THR A 259 -50.94 -33.43 -6.18
C THR A 259 -52.30 -32.82 -6.49
N LYS A 260 -52.66 -31.76 -5.76
CA LYS A 260 -53.89 -30.99 -5.98
C LYS A 260 -53.85 -30.31 -7.37
N CYS A 261 -55.01 -30.16 -7.99
CA CYS A 261 -55.16 -29.53 -9.29
C CYS A 261 -54.59 -28.10 -9.28
N GLY A 262 -53.86 -27.72 -10.35
CA GLY A 262 -53.48 -26.33 -10.60
C GLY A 262 -54.67 -25.48 -11.09
N ASP A 263 -54.40 -24.23 -11.43
CA ASP A 263 -55.44 -23.25 -11.78
C ASP A 263 -56.37 -23.71 -12.90
N LEU A 264 -57.68 -23.51 -12.71
CA LEU A 264 -58.75 -23.91 -13.64
C LEU A 264 -59.26 -22.76 -14.52
N ILE A 265 -58.78 -21.54 -14.26
CA ILE A 265 -59.10 -20.31 -14.97
C ILE A 265 -57.78 -19.57 -15.18
N GLU A 266 -57.54 -19.08 -16.39
CA GLU A 266 -56.36 -18.27 -16.73
C GLU A 266 -56.82 -16.99 -17.41
N THR A 267 -56.37 -15.83 -16.92
CA THR A 267 -56.84 -14.50 -17.35
C THR A 267 -55.68 -13.50 -17.53
N PRO A 268 -54.83 -13.67 -18.57
CA PRO A 268 -53.79 -12.71 -18.92
C PRO A 268 -54.38 -11.45 -19.57
N ASP A 269 -53.52 -10.45 -19.70
CA ASP A 269 -53.78 -9.27 -20.53
C ASP A 269 -53.91 -9.65 -22.02
N CYS A 270 -54.62 -8.82 -22.78
CA CYS A 270 -54.76 -9.00 -24.22
C CYS A 270 -53.48 -8.59 -24.96
N ASP A 271 -53.29 -9.19 -26.15
CA ASP A 271 -52.11 -8.91 -26.97
C ASP A 271 -52.22 -7.46 -27.51
N PRO A 272 -51.17 -6.62 -27.42
CA PRO A 272 -51.25 -5.22 -27.86
C PRO A 272 -51.66 -5.06 -29.32
N VAL A 273 -52.60 -4.15 -29.59
CA VAL A 273 -52.95 -3.74 -30.95
C VAL A 273 -52.17 -2.47 -31.27
N GLU A 274 -51.16 -2.59 -32.14
CA GLU A 274 -50.32 -1.46 -32.54
C GLU A 274 -51.11 -0.43 -33.37
N CYS A 275 -50.79 0.86 -33.20
CA CYS A 275 -51.44 1.93 -33.94
C CYS A 275 -51.10 1.88 -35.44
N VAL A 276 -52.14 1.75 -36.29
CA VAL A 276 -52.01 1.87 -37.74
C VAL A 276 -52.39 3.29 -38.14
N VAL A 277 -51.51 3.94 -38.91
CA VAL A 277 -51.67 5.31 -39.39
C VAL A 277 -51.75 5.31 -40.90
N GLY A 278 -52.68 6.10 -41.43
CA GLY A 278 -52.96 6.16 -42.86
C GLY A 278 -51.93 6.96 -43.66
N GLU A 279 -52.24 7.14 -44.94
CA GLU A 279 -51.40 7.90 -45.86
C GLU A 279 -51.29 9.39 -45.50
N TRP A 280 -50.17 9.99 -45.88
CA TRP A 280 -49.92 11.41 -45.65
C TRP A 280 -50.74 12.29 -46.59
N SER A 281 -51.30 13.38 -46.04
CA SER A 281 -51.84 14.47 -46.84
C SER A 281 -50.77 15.08 -47.75
N ASN A 282 -51.22 15.73 -48.82
CA ASN A 282 -50.39 16.68 -49.53
C ASN A 282 -49.84 17.75 -48.56
N TRP A 283 -48.66 18.28 -48.89
CA TRP A 283 -48.10 19.43 -48.17
C TRP A 283 -48.94 20.70 -48.40
N THR A 284 -49.09 21.51 -47.36
CA THR A 284 -49.63 22.87 -47.49
C THR A 284 -48.72 23.75 -48.36
N SER A 285 -49.24 24.89 -48.81
CA SER A 285 -48.40 26.01 -49.23
C SER A 285 -47.42 26.43 -48.11
N CYS A 286 -46.33 27.09 -48.51
CA CYS A 286 -45.40 27.72 -47.58
C CYS A 286 -46.11 28.81 -46.76
N ASP A 287 -46.02 28.75 -45.43
CA ASP A 287 -46.44 29.85 -44.57
C ASP A 287 -45.43 31.01 -44.69
N LEU A 288 -45.93 32.23 -44.87
CA LEU A 288 -45.09 33.41 -45.10
C LEU A 288 -44.45 33.98 -43.83
N ASN A 289 -44.89 33.54 -42.64
CA ASN A 289 -44.43 34.04 -41.35
C ASN A 289 -43.19 33.27 -40.86
N ASP A 290 -43.21 31.92 -40.94
CA ASP A 290 -42.12 31.06 -40.46
C ASP A 290 -41.43 30.23 -41.56
N GLY A 291 -41.95 30.25 -42.78
CA GLY A 291 -41.42 29.47 -43.90
C GLY A 291 -41.65 27.97 -43.79
N SER A 292 -42.61 27.52 -42.98
CA SER A 292 -42.95 26.12 -42.85
C SER A 292 -44.01 25.66 -43.86
N MET A 293 -43.97 24.37 -44.16
CA MET A 293 -45.01 23.60 -44.84
C MET A 293 -45.41 22.48 -43.89
N HIS A 294 -46.67 22.10 -43.90
CA HIS A 294 -47.22 21.07 -43.02
C HIS A 294 -47.89 19.97 -43.83
N ARG A 295 -47.93 18.76 -43.26
CA ARG A 295 -48.88 17.71 -43.67
C ARG A 295 -49.29 16.88 -42.46
N THR A 296 -50.42 16.21 -42.56
CA THR A 296 -50.94 15.33 -41.51
C THR A 296 -51.36 13.98 -42.08
N ARG A 297 -51.52 12.97 -41.21
CA ARG A 297 -52.12 11.67 -41.56
C ARG A 297 -53.12 11.25 -40.50
N PRO A 298 -54.19 10.51 -40.86
CA PRO A 298 -55.15 9.99 -39.88
C PRO A 298 -54.54 8.81 -39.11
N VAL A 299 -55.13 8.52 -37.94
CA VAL A 299 -55.08 7.18 -37.35
C VAL A 299 -56.18 6.35 -38.01
N GLU A 300 -55.85 5.14 -38.44
CA GLU A 300 -56.80 4.18 -39.02
C GLU A 300 -57.15 3.06 -38.01
N VAL A 301 -56.22 2.72 -37.12
CA VAL A 301 -56.43 1.85 -35.96
C VAL A 301 -55.78 2.49 -34.74
N GLU A 302 -56.57 2.81 -33.72
CA GLU A 302 -56.10 3.34 -32.44
C GLU A 302 -55.34 2.25 -31.64
N PRO A 303 -54.30 2.61 -30.87
CA PRO A 303 -53.54 1.65 -30.08
C PRO A 303 -54.38 1.12 -28.90
N LEU A 304 -54.37 -0.20 -28.69
CA LEU A 304 -55.08 -0.86 -27.58
C LEU A 304 -54.15 -1.74 -26.73
N TYR A 305 -54.57 -2.00 -25.49
CA TYR A 305 -53.95 -2.94 -24.55
C TYR A 305 -52.46 -2.66 -24.25
N GLY A 306 -52.11 -1.38 -24.11
CA GLY A 306 -50.74 -0.97 -23.75
C GLY A 306 -49.75 -0.91 -24.93
N ALA A 307 -50.24 -0.99 -26.17
CA ALA A 307 -49.43 -0.61 -27.33
C ALA A 307 -48.95 0.86 -27.22
N PRO A 308 -47.78 1.20 -27.80
CA PRO A 308 -47.27 2.57 -27.80
C PRO A 308 -48.17 3.57 -28.53
N ASP A 309 -48.05 4.85 -28.17
CA ASP A 309 -48.70 5.97 -28.86
C ASP A 309 -48.37 5.98 -30.37
N CYS A 310 -49.31 6.45 -31.18
CA CYS A 310 -49.16 6.50 -32.63
C CYS A 310 -47.91 7.29 -33.10
N PRO A 311 -47.19 6.79 -34.12
CA PRO A 311 -46.04 7.50 -34.68
C PRO A 311 -46.50 8.82 -35.33
N SER A 312 -45.68 9.87 -35.21
CA SER A 312 -46.02 11.27 -35.48
C SER A 312 -47.05 11.51 -36.59
N LEU A 313 -48.16 12.16 -36.23
CA LEU A 313 -49.31 12.42 -37.12
C LEU A 313 -49.22 13.76 -37.88
N LYS A 314 -48.24 14.61 -37.54
CA LYS A 314 -47.89 15.85 -38.26
C LYS A 314 -46.43 15.78 -38.67
N ASP A 315 -46.14 16.21 -39.89
CA ASP A 315 -44.79 16.38 -40.45
C ASP A 315 -44.62 17.85 -40.89
N VAL A 316 -43.39 18.37 -40.76
CA VAL A 316 -43.05 19.79 -40.95
C VAL A 316 -41.75 19.91 -41.74
N ARG A 317 -41.80 20.66 -42.84
CA ARG A 317 -40.66 20.96 -43.70
C ARG A 317 -40.54 22.46 -43.88
N TYR A 318 -39.32 22.97 -44.01
CA TYR A 318 -39.07 24.38 -44.28
C TYR A 318 -38.80 24.64 -45.77
N CYS A 319 -39.25 25.80 -46.24
CA CYS A 319 -38.99 26.33 -47.56
C CYS A 319 -37.52 26.72 -47.73
N ILE A 320 -37.04 26.82 -48.97
CA ILE A 320 -35.64 27.19 -49.24
C ILE A 320 -35.41 28.63 -48.78
N LYS A 321 -34.43 28.83 -47.89
CA LYS A 321 -34.05 30.16 -47.39
C LYS A 321 -33.62 31.07 -48.53
N GLN A 322 -34.08 32.31 -48.49
CA GLN A 322 -33.69 33.35 -49.43
C GLN A 322 -33.06 34.50 -48.64
N ASP A 323 -31.76 34.71 -48.82
CA ASP A 323 -31.05 35.86 -48.25
C ASP A 323 -31.41 37.16 -48.99
N CYS A 324 -31.20 38.32 -48.35
CA CYS A 324 -31.41 39.61 -49.02
C CYS A 324 -30.31 39.93 -50.04
N GLU A 325 -30.69 40.09 -51.31
CA GLU A 325 -29.86 40.78 -52.30
C GLU A 325 -30.16 42.30 -52.28
N VAL A 326 -29.12 43.12 -52.41
CA VAL A 326 -29.24 44.58 -52.50
C VAL A 326 -28.79 45.09 -53.87
N ASN A 327 -29.41 46.18 -54.32
CA ASN A 327 -28.99 46.89 -55.52
C ASN A 327 -27.61 47.54 -55.33
N PRO A 328 -26.91 47.89 -56.43
CA PRO A 328 -25.72 48.74 -56.37
C PRO A 328 -25.97 50.05 -55.62
N TRP A 329 -24.92 50.59 -55.00
CA TRP A 329 -24.98 51.89 -54.34
C TRP A 329 -25.28 53.03 -55.32
N SER A 330 -26.06 54.01 -54.86
CA SER A 330 -26.18 55.30 -55.53
C SER A 330 -24.82 56.00 -55.64
N PRO A 331 -24.68 56.99 -56.55
CA PRO A 331 -23.66 58.02 -56.42
C PRO A 331 -23.68 58.65 -55.01
N TRP A 332 -22.54 59.20 -54.60
CA TRP A 332 -22.45 60.01 -53.38
C TRP A 332 -23.25 61.30 -53.51
N SER A 333 -23.86 61.74 -52.41
CA SER A 333 -24.42 63.09 -52.29
C SER A 333 -23.33 64.15 -52.42
N ALA A 334 -23.74 65.39 -52.69
CA ALA A 334 -22.89 66.54 -52.38
C ALA A 334 -22.49 66.53 -50.90
N CYS A 335 -21.34 67.14 -50.59
CA CYS A 335 -20.87 67.27 -49.22
C CYS A 335 -21.83 68.13 -48.38
N ASN A 336 -22.30 67.60 -47.23
CA ASN A 336 -23.11 68.38 -46.31
C ASN A 336 -22.22 69.31 -45.47
N LYS A 337 -22.28 70.62 -45.76
CA LYS A 337 -21.49 71.66 -45.08
C LYS A 337 -21.76 71.75 -43.56
N ALA A 338 -22.87 71.21 -43.05
CA ALA A 338 -23.19 71.23 -41.62
C ALA A 338 -22.62 70.02 -40.85
N THR A 339 -22.46 68.85 -41.50
CA THR A 339 -21.94 67.63 -40.85
C THR A 339 -20.54 67.24 -41.29
N GLY A 340 -20.03 67.83 -42.38
CA GLY A 340 -18.73 67.48 -42.96
C GLY A 340 -18.71 66.13 -43.68
N ASN A 341 -19.88 65.53 -43.94
CA ASN A 341 -20.00 64.19 -44.52
C ASN A 341 -20.77 64.16 -45.85
N LYS A 342 -20.49 63.13 -46.66
CA LYS A 342 -21.20 62.72 -47.87
C LYS A 342 -21.90 61.38 -47.61
N THR A 343 -23.07 61.17 -48.20
CA THR A 343 -23.89 59.96 -47.99
C THR A 343 -24.26 59.28 -49.30
N ARG A 344 -24.49 57.96 -49.28
CA ARG A 344 -25.07 57.22 -50.40
C ARG A 344 -26.04 56.15 -49.89
N ARG A 345 -26.95 55.69 -50.77
CA ARG A 345 -28.02 54.74 -50.40
C ARG A 345 -28.15 53.63 -51.43
N ARG A 346 -28.71 52.49 -51.00
CA ARG A 346 -29.13 51.37 -51.86
C ARG A 346 -30.43 50.79 -51.33
N THR A 347 -31.18 50.13 -52.19
CA THR A 347 -32.42 49.43 -51.82
C THR A 347 -32.20 47.91 -51.86
N PRO A 348 -32.99 47.13 -51.12
CA PRO A 348 -33.16 45.71 -51.40
C PRO A 348 -33.60 45.51 -52.86
N LYS A 349 -33.02 44.49 -53.50
CA LYS A 349 -33.41 43.94 -54.80
C LYS A 349 -34.26 42.70 -54.61
N ILE A 350 -33.87 41.87 -53.64
CA ILE A 350 -34.61 40.69 -53.16
C ILE A 350 -34.67 40.81 -51.65
N HIS A 351 -35.86 40.70 -51.06
CA HIS A 351 -36.02 40.69 -49.60
C HIS A 351 -35.72 39.30 -49.03
N ALA A 352 -35.18 39.27 -47.80
CA ALA A 352 -35.00 38.03 -47.07
C ALA A 352 -36.34 37.34 -46.80
N LEU A 353 -36.42 36.03 -47.01
CA LEU A 353 -37.61 35.21 -46.71
C LEU A 353 -37.19 33.91 -46.01
N PHE A 354 -38.13 33.35 -45.24
CA PHE A 354 -38.02 32.03 -44.61
C PHE A 354 -36.80 31.88 -43.69
N GLY A 355 -36.44 32.97 -42.99
CA GLY A 355 -35.28 33.02 -42.10
C GLY A 355 -33.91 33.06 -42.81
N GLY A 356 -33.86 33.57 -44.05
CA GLY A 356 -32.63 34.05 -44.66
C GLY A 356 -32.11 35.34 -44.03
N SER A 357 -30.90 35.75 -44.42
CA SER A 357 -30.15 36.85 -43.83
C SER A 357 -30.71 38.22 -44.23
N GLU A 358 -30.92 39.10 -43.25
CA GLU A 358 -31.38 40.47 -43.49
C GLU A 358 -30.39 41.31 -44.30
N CYS A 359 -30.90 42.37 -44.92
CA CYS A 359 -30.11 43.28 -45.74
C CYS A 359 -29.09 44.05 -44.89
N GLY A 360 -27.79 43.86 -45.15
CA GLY A 360 -26.74 44.72 -44.61
C GLY A 360 -26.91 46.18 -45.00
N ALA A 361 -26.26 47.10 -44.26
CA ALA A 361 -26.46 48.56 -44.30
C ALA A 361 -26.90 49.13 -45.67
N LEU A 362 -28.09 49.75 -45.69
CA LEU A 362 -28.73 50.34 -46.87
C LEU A 362 -28.39 51.83 -47.06
N THR A 363 -27.64 52.42 -46.14
CA THR A 363 -27.15 53.80 -46.18
C THR A 363 -25.73 53.80 -45.65
N GLU A 364 -24.85 54.59 -46.26
CA GLU A 364 -23.43 54.72 -45.92
C GLU A 364 -23.09 56.21 -45.85
N GLU A 365 -22.33 56.59 -44.83
CA GLU A 365 -21.91 57.96 -44.55
C GLU A 365 -20.41 57.99 -44.31
N VAL A 366 -19.70 58.88 -45.00
CA VAL A 366 -18.24 59.02 -44.94
C VAL A 366 -17.92 60.52 -44.96
N SER A 367 -16.88 60.94 -44.24
CA SER A 367 -16.46 62.33 -44.24
C SER A 367 -16.01 62.82 -45.62
N CYS A 368 -16.26 64.09 -45.89
CA CYS A 368 -15.84 64.75 -47.11
C CYS A 368 -14.32 64.90 -47.14
N ASP A 369 -13.77 64.89 -48.35
CA ASP A 369 -12.33 64.94 -48.57
C ASP A 369 -11.80 66.34 -48.21
N ALA A 370 -10.57 66.39 -47.66
CA ALA A 370 -9.91 67.63 -47.29
C ALA A 370 -9.52 68.45 -48.54
N VAL A 371 -9.76 69.76 -48.49
CA VAL A 371 -9.36 70.71 -49.55
C VAL A 371 -8.29 71.62 -48.97
N ASP A 372 -7.04 71.44 -49.40
CA ASP A 372 -5.90 72.27 -49.01
C ASP A 372 -6.02 73.68 -49.61
N CYS A 373 -5.40 74.67 -48.94
CA CYS A 373 -5.40 76.06 -49.35
C CYS A 373 -4.47 76.30 -50.55
N GLU A 374 -4.95 77.02 -51.58
CA GLU A 374 -4.19 77.37 -52.79
C GLU A 374 -3.88 78.86 -52.85
N LEU A 375 -2.63 79.21 -53.19
CA LEU A 375 -2.17 80.60 -53.36
C LEU A 375 -2.03 80.97 -54.83
N SER A 376 -2.35 82.22 -55.14
CA SER A 376 -2.00 82.82 -56.43
C SER A 376 -0.48 82.96 -56.58
N GLY A 377 -0.04 83.15 -57.82
CA GLY A 377 1.28 83.72 -58.09
C GLY A 377 1.48 85.07 -57.38
N TRP A 378 2.74 85.45 -57.22
CA TRP A 378 3.12 86.77 -56.70
C TRP A 378 2.70 87.88 -57.66
N GLY A 379 2.16 88.97 -57.11
CA GLY A 379 1.98 90.22 -57.85
C GLY A 379 3.32 90.95 -58.07
N GLU A 380 3.24 92.12 -58.69
CA GLU A 380 4.41 92.96 -58.96
C GLU A 380 5.12 93.45 -57.68
N TRP A 381 6.42 93.72 -57.82
CA TRP A 381 7.19 94.39 -56.77
C TRP A 381 6.78 95.85 -56.62
N SER A 382 6.71 96.32 -55.37
CA SER A 382 6.62 97.74 -55.07
C SER A 382 7.83 98.51 -55.60
N GLY A 383 7.70 99.83 -55.69
CA GLY A 383 8.86 100.71 -55.68
C GLY A 383 9.74 100.48 -54.44
N CYS A 384 11.01 100.86 -54.53
CA CYS A 384 11.94 100.76 -53.42
C CYS A 384 11.66 101.85 -52.37
N ASP A 385 11.59 101.43 -51.11
CA ASP A 385 11.48 102.31 -49.95
C ASP A 385 12.81 103.09 -49.75
N PRO A 386 12.80 104.44 -49.81
CA PRO A 386 14.04 105.23 -49.72
C PRO A 386 14.75 105.20 -48.38
N SER A 387 14.14 104.63 -47.33
CA SER A 387 14.68 104.59 -45.96
C SER A 387 15.21 103.22 -45.56
N THR A 388 14.66 102.15 -46.12
CA THR A 388 15.03 100.75 -45.83
C THR A 388 15.71 100.03 -46.99
N TYR A 389 15.75 100.64 -48.19
CA TYR A 389 16.36 100.08 -49.41
C TYR A 389 15.81 98.70 -49.77
N GLN A 390 14.52 98.49 -49.49
CA GLN A 390 13.77 97.28 -49.80
C GLN A 390 12.51 97.58 -50.61
N ARG A 391 12.07 96.56 -51.35
CA ARG A 391 10.79 96.48 -52.06
C ARG A 391 10.06 95.21 -51.62
N GLN A 392 8.74 95.20 -51.74
CA GLN A 392 7.89 94.08 -51.32
C GLN A 392 6.82 93.75 -52.34
N ARG A 393 6.35 92.49 -52.36
CA ARG A 393 5.22 92.04 -53.17
C ARG A 393 4.31 91.10 -52.37
N THR A 394 3.09 90.94 -52.83
CA THR A 394 2.06 90.14 -52.15
C THR A 394 1.41 89.12 -53.08
N ARG A 395 0.77 88.11 -52.49
CA ARG A 395 -0.08 87.13 -53.19
C ARG A 395 -1.35 86.87 -52.37
N ARG A 396 -2.44 86.47 -53.03
CA ARG A 396 -3.72 86.19 -52.38
C ARG A 396 -4.01 84.69 -52.35
N ILE A 397 -4.90 84.29 -51.45
CA ILE A 397 -5.53 82.97 -51.48
C ILE A 397 -6.48 82.93 -52.69
N LEU A 398 -6.45 81.82 -53.43
CA LEU A 398 -7.42 81.48 -54.49
C LEU A 398 -8.46 80.51 -53.96
N THR A 399 -8.02 79.46 -53.27
CA THR A 399 -8.87 78.45 -52.65
C THR A 399 -8.63 78.46 -51.14
N HIS A 400 -9.68 78.77 -50.37
CA HIS A 400 -9.64 78.65 -48.91
C HIS A 400 -9.72 77.18 -48.49
N PRO A 401 -9.09 76.78 -47.36
CA PRO A 401 -9.11 75.40 -46.92
C PRO A 401 -10.48 74.99 -46.38
N PHE A 402 -10.90 73.76 -46.69
CA PHE A 402 -12.13 73.15 -46.19
C PHE A 402 -11.86 71.72 -45.68
N ASN A 403 -12.76 71.21 -44.82
CA ASN A 403 -12.75 69.84 -44.29
C ASN A 403 -11.41 69.40 -43.68
N GLY A 404 -10.70 70.32 -43.02
CA GLY A 404 -9.41 70.04 -42.36
C GLY A 404 -8.16 70.16 -43.25
N GLY A 405 -8.29 70.69 -44.48
CA GLY A 405 -7.13 70.97 -45.34
C GLY A 405 -6.18 72.03 -44.78
N LYS A 406 -4.93 72.02 -45.26
CA LYS A 406 -3.82 72.86 -44.79
C LYS A 406 -4.06 74.34 -45.09
N ILE A 407 -3.63 75.22 -44.17
CA ILE A 407 -3.67 76.68 -44.35
C ILE A 407 -2.55 77.19 -45.27
N CYS A 408 -2.76 78.34 -45.89
CA CYS A 408 -1.74 79.03 -46.68
C CYS A 408 -0.85 79.93 -45.81
N GLU A 409 0.46 79.91 -46.05
CA GLU A 409 1.45 80.78 -45.39
C GLU A 409 2.27 81.62 -46.38
N GLY A 410 2.94 82.67 -45.88
CA GLY A 410 3.83 83.51 -46.69
C GLY A 410 3.10 84.32 -47.76
N LEU A 411 2.25 85.27 -47.35
CA LEU A 411 1.46 86.14 -48.24
C LEU A 411 2.22 87.41 -48.72
N ILE A 412 3.40 87.69 -48.15
CA ILE A 412 4.25 88.86 -48.42
C ILE A 412 5.70 88.40 -48.58
N GLU A 413 6.41 88.95 -49.57
CA GLU A 413 7.84 88.72 -49.81
C GLU A 413 8.57 90.09 -49.86
N LYS A 414 9.83 90.14 -49.40
CA LYS A 414 10.67 91.35 -49.39
C LYS A 414 12.05 91.08 -50.01
N ALA A 415 12.59 92.06 -50.74
CA ALA A 415 13.92 92.01 -51.35
C ALA A 415 14.59 93.39 -51.32
N SER A 416 15.93 93.44 -51.36
CA SER A 416 16.69 94.69 -51.44
C SER A 416 16.91 95.16 -52.89
N CYS A 417 17.34 96.42 -53.06
CA CYS A 417 17.55 97.07 -54.36
C CYS A 417 18.65 98.16 -54.35
N LYS A 418 19.75 97.94 -53.62
CA LYS A 418 20.98 98.75 -53.71
C LYS A 418 21.70 98.52 -55.06
N VAL A 419 22.35 99.55 -55.62
CA VAL A 419 23.09 99.49 -56.90
C VAL A 419 24.50 100.08 -56.74
N ASP A 420 25.52 99.28 -56.99
CA ASP A 420 26.94 99.63 -56.80
C ASP A 420 27.60 100.16 -58.10
N CYS A 421 28.67 100.97 -57.96
CA CYS A 421 29.35 101.62 -59.08
C CYS A 421 30.18 100.64 -59.94
N VAL A 422 30.25 100.87 -61.26
CA VAL A 422 31.01 100.04 -62.21
C VAL A 422 31.88 100.91 -63.11
N LEU A 423 33.15 100.54 -63.26
CA LEU A 423 34.13 101.16 -64.15
C LEU A 423 34.30 100.39 -65.47
N SER A 424 34.76 101.10 -66.49
CA SER A 424 35.24 100.51 -67.76
C SER A 424 36.68 100.01 -67.67
N GLU A 425 37.08 99.25 -68.68
CA GLU A 425 38.47 98.85 -68.90
C GLU A 425 39.38 100.04 -69.19
N TRP A 426 40.67 99.88 -68.89
CA TRP A 426 41.67 100.91 -69.14
C TRP A 426 42.00 101.07 -70.63
N SER A 427 42.14 102.31 -71.07
CA SER A 427 42.65 102.65 -72.40
C SER A 427 44.12 102.24 -72.58
N MET A 428 44.56 102.18 -73.83
CA MET A 428 45.95 101.90 -74.19
C MET A 428 46.87 103.03 -73.69
N TRP A 429 48.09 102.68 -73.29
CA TRP A 429 49.12 103.66 -72.94
C TRP A 429 49.45 104.58 -74.12
N SER A 430 49.65 105.87 -73.83
CA SER A 430 50.15 106.85 -74.80
C SER A 430 51.56 106.50 -75.30
N GLY A 431 51.97 107.14 -76.39
CA GLY A 431 53.40 107.25 -76.70
C GLY A 431 54.18 107.96 -75.59
N CYS A 432 55.49 107.74 -75.56
CA CYS A 432 56.39 108.42 -74.63
C CYS A 432 56.58 109.89 -75.02
N ASP A 433 56.34 110.79 -74.08
CA ASP A 433 56.60 112.22 -74.25
C ASP A 433 58.12 112.48 -74.22
N TYR A 434 58.67 112.98 -75.34
CA TYR A 434 60.10 113.29 -75.48
C TYR A 434 60.62 114.36 -74.49
N SER A 435 59.74 115.21 -73.96
CA SER A 435 60.09 116.27 -73.01
C SER A 435 59.92 115.85 -71.54
N ALA A 436 59.02 114.91 -71.26
CA ALA A 436 58.67 114.51 -69.89
C ALA A 436 59.07 113.06 -69.52
N GLY A 437 59.51 112.25 -70.49
CA GLY A 437 59.97 110.87 -70.28
C GLY A 437 58.89 109.93 -69.74
N LYS A 438 57.61 110.16 -70.08
CA LYS A 438 56.44 109.47 -69.50
C LYS A 438 55.37 109.10 -70.52
N LYS A 439 54.54 108.13 -70.15
CA LYS A 439 53.34 107.63 -70.85
C LYS A 439 52.15 107.50 -69.89
N SER A 440 50.92 107.67 -70.36
CA SER A 440 49.69 107.70 -69.53
C SER A 440 48.50 106.95 -70.13
N ARG A 441 47.48 106.65 -69.32
CA ARG A 441 46.19 106.03 -69.73
C ARG A 441 45.02 106.41 -68.81
N THR A 442 43.79 106.09 -69.23
CA THR A 442 42.52 106.55 -68.63
C THR A 442 41.43 105.48 -68.65
N ARG A 443 40.37 105.64 -67.85
CA ARG A 443 39.11 104.85 -67.92
C ARG A 443 37.91 105.67 -67.47
N GLU A 444 36.72 105.29 -67.89
CA GLU A 444 35.44 105.96 -67.60
C GLU A 444 34.55 105.17 -66.61
N VAL A 445 33.55 105.84 -66.01
CA VAL A 445 32.51 105.21 -65.17
C VAL A 445 31.37 104.75 -66.08
N LEU A 446 30.98 103.48 -65.99
CA LEU A 446 29.88 102.89 -66.79
C LEU A 446 28.54 102.88 -66.04
N VAL A 447 28.56 102.72 -64.72
CA VAL A 447 27.37 102.76 -63.86
C VAL A 447 27.70 103.59 -62.63
N HIS A 448 26.95 104.67 -62.40
CA HIS A 448 27.04 105.45 -61.16
C HIS A 448 26.32 104.75 -60.00
N PRO A 449 26.78 104.91 -58.75
CA PRO A 449 26.15 104.28 -57.60
C PRO A 449 24.83 104.99 -57.23
N GLU A 450 23.78 104.21 -57.00
CA GLU A 450 22.48 104.73 -56.56
C GLU A 450 22.05 104.07 -55.24
N SER A 451 21.12 104.72 -54.52
CA SER A 451 20.48 104.19 -53.30
C SER A 451 21.45 103.58 -52.28
N GLY A 452 22.56 104.26 -52.00
CA GLY A 452 23.58 103.83 -51.03
C GLY A 452 24.66 102.91 -51.60
N GLY A 453 24.82 102.84 -52.92
CA GLY A 453 25.91 102.14 -53.61
C GLY A 453 27.32 102.58 -53.19
N ALA A 454 28.27 101.65 -53.33
CA ALA A 454 29.70 101.87 -53.18
C ALA A 454 30.25 102.70 -54.35
N ALA A 455 31.14 103.65 -54.04
CA ALA A 455 31.75 104.55 -55.02
C ALA A 455 32.86 103.88 -55.86
N CYS A 456 33.14 104.44 -57.04
CA CYS A 456 34.20 103.97 -57.92
C CYS A 456 35.60 104.53 -57.58
N ASP A 457 36.63 103.76 -57.94
CA ASP A 457 38.04 104.15 -57.91
C ASP A 457 38.45 105.15 -59.02
N GLY A 458 39.70 105.62 -58.96
CA GLY A 458 40.28 106.59 -59.89
C GLY A 458 40.41 106.13 -61.35
N THR A 459 40.55 107.14 -62.23
CA THR A 459 40.29 107.07 -63.68
C THR A 459 41.48 107.46 -64.57
N THR A 460 42.68 107.70 -64.03
CA THR A 460 43.89 108.09 -64.80
C THR A 460 45.17 107.56 -64.15
N GLU A 461 46.16 107.18 -64.96
CA GLU A 461 47.45 106.60 -64.53
C GLU A 461 48.62 107.08 -65.42
N SER A 462 49.85 107.23 -64.89
CA SER A 462 51.05 107.62 -65.67
C SER A 462 52.35 107.01 -65.14
N VAL A 463 53.25 106.58 -66.03
CA VAL A 463 54.53 105.91 -65.71
C VAL A 463 55.66 106.45 -66.61
N THR A 464 56.92 106.32 -66.19
CA THR A 464 58.12 106.71 -66.96
C THR A 464 58.44 105.78 -68.13
N CYS A 465 59.35 106.22 -69.00
CA CYS A 465 59.85 105.52 -70.18
C CYS A 465 61.31 105.05 -70.00
N ASP A 466 61.76 104.22 -70.94
CA ASP A 466 62.95 103.36 -70.83
C ASP A 466 64.13 103.91 -71.69
N PRO A 467 65.41 103.73 -71.30
CA PRO A 467 66.59 104.34 -71.96
C PRO A 467 67.11 103.60 -73.22
N GLU A 468 67.83 104.32 -74.08
CA GLU A 468 68.54 103.78 -75.27
C GLU A 468 69.97 104.34 -75.41
N ASP A 469 70.95 103.48 -75.75
CA ASP A 469 72.40 103.79 -75.78
C ASP A 469 72.96 104.18 -77.16
N CYS A 470 74.15 104.82 -77.16
CA CYS A 470 74.86 105.18 -78.39
C CYS A 470 75.35 103.95 -79.20
N LYS A 471 75.41 104.09 -80.53
CA LYS A 471 75.97 103.10 -81.46
C LYS A 471 76.85 103.78 -82.51
N VAL A 472 77.95 103.13 -82.90
CA VAL A 472 78.97 103.64 -83.85
C VAL A 472 79.27 102.62 -84.94
N SER A 473 79.93 103.05 -86.02
CA SER A 473 80.36 102.18 -87.13
C SER A 473 81.69 101.46 -86.85
N ASP A 474 82.06 100.55 -87.75
CA ASP A 474 83.42 100.05 -87.90
C ASP A 474 84.39 101.16 -88.38
N TRP A 475 85.69 100.90 -88.24
CA TRP A 475 86.78 101.79 -88.64
C TRP A 475 87.14 101.71 -90.13
N SER A 476 87.64 102.82 -90.68
CA SER A 476 88.19 102.89 -92.04
C SER A 476 89.61 102.31 -92.15
N GLU A 477 90.03 102.07 -93.40
CA GLU A 477 91.40 101.73 -93.77
C GLU A 477 92.38 102.89 -93.50
N TRP A 478 93.63 102.55 -93.19
CA TRP A 478 94.68 103.52 -92.89
C TRP A 478 95.11 104.32 -94.13
N SER A 479 95.33 105.63 -93.95
CA SER A 479 95.85 106.48 -95.02
C SER A 479 97.25 106.09 -95.51
N GLY A 480 97.61 106.54 -96.71
CA GLY A 480 99.00 106.54 -97.17
C GLY A 480 99.91 107.40 -96.27
N CYS A 481 101.21 107.10 -96.26
CA CYS A 481 102.16 107.77 -95.37
C CYS A 481 102.45 109.21 -95.79
N SER A 482 102.31 110.16 -94.87
CA SER A 482 102.62 111.57 -95.12
C SER A 482 104.12 111.85 -95.13
N ALA A 483 104.70 112.14 -96.31
CA ALA A 483 106.10 112.55 -96.44
C ALA A 483 106.45 113.92 -95.79
N LYS A 484 105.48 114.64 -95.21
CA LYS A 484 105.69 115.87 -94.42
C LYS A 484 105.70 115.66 -92.92
N THR A 485 105.05 114.62 -92.42
CA THR A 485 104.80 114.42 -90.98
C THR A 485 105.14 113.03 -90.48
N SER A 486 105.44 112.07 -91.35
CA SER A 486 105.66 110.66 -91.00
C SER A 486 104.50 110.07 -90.19
N LEU A 487 103.27 110.40 -90.57
CA LEU A 487 102.03 109.93 -89.95
C LEU A 487 101.05 109.36 -90.98
N ARG A 488 100.17 108.46 -90.52
CA ARG A 488 98.95 107.97 -91.19
C ARG A 488 97.77 107.93 -90.20
N ALA A 489 96.53 108.01 -90.71
CA ALA A 489 95.32 108.14 -89.89
C ALA A 489 94.15 107.25 -90.36
N HIS A 490 93.17 107.01 -89.49
CA HIS A 490 91.87 106.39 -89.82
C HIS A 490 90.74 106.83 -88.86
N PHE A 491 89.47 106.53 -89.20
CA PHE A 491 88.28 107.12 -88.55
C PHE A 491 87.03 106.20 -88.56
N ARG A 492 85.99 106.55 -87.79
CA ARG A 492 84.65 105.92 -87.80
C ARG A 492 83.52 106.89 -87.45
N ASP A 493 82.28 106.57 -87.81
CA ASP A 493 81.10 107.42 -87.64
C ASP A 493 80.17 106.99 -86.49
N VAL A 494 79.28 107.89 -86.06
CA VAL A 494 78.21 107.62 -85.09
C VAL A 494 76.91 107.28 -85.82
N LEU A 495 76.26 106.17 -85.46
CA LEU A 495 75.04 105.66 -86.10
C LEU A 495 73.76 106.03 -85.35
N SER A 496 73.81 106.11 -84.01
CA SER A 496 72.70 106.64 -83.19
C SER A 496 73.24 107.22 -81.89
N TYR A 497 72.73 108.40 -81.50
CA TYR A 497 73.03 109.05 -80.21
C TYR A 497 72.14 108.48 -79.08
N PRO A 498 72.58 108.55 -77.80
CA PRO A 498 71.81 108.00 -76.69
C PRO A 498 70.59 108.87 -76.36
N LEU A 499 69.52 108.23 -75.86
CA LEU A 499 68.27 108.85 -75.47
C LEU A 499 67.79 108.36 -74.10
N TYR A 500 67.06 109.24 -73.39
CA TYR A 500 66.45 109.03 -72.07
C TYR A 500 67.41 108.51 -70.95
N GLY A 501 68.73 108.57 -71.16
CA GLY A 501 69.74 108.25 -70.14
C GLY A 501 70.74 107.14 -70.48
N GLY A 502 70.78 106.66 -71.74
CA GLY A 502 71.80 105.68 -72.19
C GLY A 502 73.22 106.25 -72.36
N GLU A 503 74.19 105.36 -72.62
CA GLU A 503 75.63 105.68 -72.59
C GLU A 503 76.17 106.46 -73.82
N GLU A 504 77.21 107.27 -73.59
CA GLU A 504 77.87 108.11 -74.60
C GLU A 504 78.76 107.33 -75.60
N CYS A 505 79.07 107.99 -76.72
CA CYS A 505 79.73 107.37 -77.87
C CYS A 505 81.26 107.27 -77.71
N PRO A 506 81.89 106.12 -78.05
CA PRO A 506 83.35 105.96 -77.99
C PRO A 506 84.08 106.71 -79.13
N VAL A 507 85.38 106.95 -78.93
CA VAL A 507 86.25 107.77 -79.83
C VAL A 507 86.25 107.33 -81.29
N THR A 508 86.43 108.30 -82.20
CA THR A 508 86.17 108.16 -83.64
C THR A 508 87.37 108.44 -84.57
N TYR A 509 88.56 108.69 -84.03
CA TYR A 509 89.76 109.12 -84.79
C TYR A 509 91.07 108.63 -84.13
N GLU A 510 92.00 108.07 -84.90
CA GLU A 510 93.37 107.72 -84.45
C GLU A 510 94.45 107.98 -85.54
N GLU A 511 95.69 108.23 -85.09
CA GLU A 511 96.89 108.47 -85.91
C GLU A 511 98.09 107.62 -85.43
N GLU A 512 98.95 107.17 -86.35
CA GLU A 512 100.24 106.51 -86.03
C GLU A 512 101.37 106.86 -87.02
N ALA A 513 102.61 106.49 -86.68
CA ALA A 513 103.83 106.89 -87.40
C ALA A 513 104.25 105.96 -88.56
N CYS A 514 104.92 106.51 -89.58
CA CYS A 514 105.33 105.79 -90.80
C CYS A 514 106.56 106.39 -91.53
N ASP A 515 107.22 105.56 -92.36
CA ASP A 515 108.39 105.94 -93.19
C ASP A 515 107.99 106.10 -94.67
N PRO A 516 108.32 107.22 -95.35
CA PRO A 516 107.98 107.47 -96.74
C PRO A 516 109.02 107.03 -97.81
N TYR A 517 110.22 106.51 -97.48
CA TYR A 517 111.32 106.34 -98.46
C TYR A 517 111.96 104.95 -98.61
N ALA A 518 111.33 103.88 -98.11
CA ALA A 518 111.47 102.54 -98.69
C ALA A 518 110.21 102.23 -99.54
N ASP A 519 110.26 101.71 -100.76
CA ASP A 519 111.35 101.12 -101.58
C ASP A 519 111.05 101.45 -103.08
N PRO A 520 112.01 101.86 -103.94
CA PRO A 520 111.70 102.86 -104.98
C PRO A 520 111.51 102.33 -106.42
N GLU A 521 110.39 101.67 -106.74
CA GLU A 521 109.81 101.75 -108.10
C GLU A 521 108.29 101.44 -108.24
N LYS A 522 107.43 102.33 -107.72
CA LYS A 522 106.03 102.47 -108.20
C LYS A 522 105.54 103.92 -108.09
N ALA A 523 105.78 104.71 -109.14
CA ALA A 523 105.27 106.08 -109.25
C ALA A 523 104.79 106.38 -110.68
N VAL A 524 103.53 106.82 -110.84
CA VAL A 524 103.11 107.60 -112.02
C VAL A 524 101.76 108.31 -111.75
N LEU A 525 101.77 109.62 -112.05
CA LEU A 525 100.63 110.54 -112.24
C LEU A 525 99.67 110.84 -111.07
N ALA A 526 99.20 112.09 -111.07
CA ALA A 526 98.22 112.68 -110.16
C ALA A 526 97.38 113.71 -110.94
N ASP A 527 96.09 113.83 -110.59
CA ASP A 527 95.13 114.90 -110.87
C ASP A 527 93.75 114.37 -110.36
N GLY A 528 92.84 115.14 -109.77
CA GLY A 528 92.86 116.53 -109.30
C GLY A 528 91.43 116.99 -108.97
N ALA A 529 91.24 117.80 -107.91
CA ALA A 529 89.96 118.37 -107.41
C ALA A 529 88.82 117.34 -107.09
N SER A 530 88.53 117.02 -105.82
CA SER A 530 87.91 117.88 -104.78
C SER A 530 86.44 118.19 -105.03
#